data_AF-A0A959FJT3-F1
#
_entry.id   AF-A0A959FJT3-F1
#
_cell.length_a   1.000
_cell.length_b   1.000
_cell.length_c   1.000
_cell.angle_alpha   90.00
_cell.angle_beta   90.00
_cell.angle_gamma   90.00
#
_symmetry.space_group_name_H-M   'P 1'
#
loop_
_entity.id
_entity.type
_entity.pdbx_description
1 polymer ?
#
loop_
_entity_poly.entity_id
_entity_poly.type
_entity_poly.pdbx_seq_one_letter_code
_entity_poly.pdbx_strand_id
1 'polypeptide(L)' 'INLHRCVVHFGNGDTQELQIRENIGPNGRTRVLNLEGNRRIITKVVFWYDTQNWSGRRAILELWGRH' A
#
# COMPACT_ATOMS: atom_id res chain seq x y z
N ILE A 1 2.71 8.99 8.29
CA ILE A 1 2.85 7.53 8.54
C ILE A 1 4.19 7.06 8.01
N ASN A 2 4.71 5.97 8.55
CA ASN A 2 5.79 5.22 7.92
C ASN A 2 5.18 4.02 7.23
N LEU A 3 5.18 4.00 5.90
CA LEU A 3 4.69 2.87 5.12
C LEU A 3 5.86 1.96 4.75
N HIS A 4 5.90 0.76 5.31
CA HIS A 4 7.03 -0.16 5.16
C HIS A 4 6.91 -1.01 3.90
N ARG A 5 5.80 -1.75 3.81
CA ARG A 5 5.52 -2.66 2.71
C ARG A 5 4.04 -2.79 2.42
N CYS A 6 3.76 -3.23 1.20
CA CYS A 6 2.43 -3.60 0.73
C CYS A 6 2.51 -5.00 0.13
N VAL A 7 1.54 -5.86 0.45
CA VAL A 7 1.40 -7.18 -0.18
C VAL A 7 0.10 -7.20 -0.95
N VAL A 8 0.19 -7.45 -2.25
CA VAL A 8 -0.95 -7.55 -3.16
C VAL A 8 -1.21 -9.02 -3.43
N HIS A 9 -2.44 -9.46 -3.20
CA HIS A 9 -2.93 -10.78 -3.54
C HIS A 9 -3.78 -10.70 -4.81
N PHE A 10 -3.51 -11.61 -5.73
CA PHE A 10 -4.16 -11.66 -7.04
C PHE A 10 -5.14 -12.83 -7.11
N GLY A 11 -6.10 -12.74 -8.03
CA GLY A 11 -7.14 -13.75 -8.23
C GLY A 11 -6.61 -15.11 -8.71
N ASN A 12 -5.39 -15.17 -9.25
CA ASN A 12 -4.73 -16.41 -9.62
C ASN A 12 -3.98 -17.09 -8.45
N GLY A 13 -4.01 -16.49 -7.26
CA GLY A 13 -3.32 -16.99 -6.07
C GLY A 13 -1.91 -16.44 -5.86
N ASP A 14 -1.35 -15.75 -6.86
CA ASP A 14 -0.03 -15.11 -6.73
C ASP A 14 -0.06 -13.96 -5.72
N THR A 15 1.10 -13.68 -5.15
CA THR A 15 1.33 -12.51 -4.33
C THR A 15 2.51 -11.70 -4.85
N GLN A 16 2.40 -10.38 -4.74
CA GLN A 16 3.51 -9.47 -4.98
C GLN A 16 3.75 -8.63 -3.73
N GLU A 17 4.98 -8.69 -3.23
CA GLU A 17 5.44 -7.84 -2.13
C GLU A 17 6.15 -6.61 -2.70
N LEU A 18 5.67 -5.44 -2.30
CA LEU A 18 6.20 -4.13 -2.66
C LEU A 18 6.84 -3.51 -1.42
N GLN A 19 8.16 -3.38 -1.43
CA GLN A 19 8.90 -2.61 -0.42
C GLN A 19 8.79 -1.13 -0.77
N ILE A 20 8.12 -0.35 0.08
CA ILE A 20 7.88 1.08 -0.14
C ILE A 20 8.87 1.88 0.70
N ARG A 21 8.91 1.62 2.01
CA ARG A 21 9.78 2.30 2.99
C ARG A 21 9.78 3.83 2.82
N GLU A 22 8.59 4.42 2.72
CA GLU A 22 8.41 5.88 2.58
C GLU A 22 7.73 6.47 3.81
N ASN A 23 8.19 7.65 4.23
CA ASN A 23 7.47 8.50 5.17
C ASN A 23 6.47 9.36 4.40
N ILE A 24 5.18 9.22 4.72
CA ILE A 24 4.10 9.94 4.06
C ILE A 24 3.50 10.91 5.07
N GLY A 25 3.67 12.21 4.82
CA GLY A 25 3.04 13.27 5.61
C GLY A 25 1.52 13.35 5.40
N PRO A 26 0.81 14.23 6.14
CA PRO A 26 -0.60 14.50 5.91
C PRO A 26 -0.85 14.89 4.43
N ASN A 27 -1.86 14.29 3.80
CA ASN A 27 -2.19 14.46 2.37
C ASN A 27 -1.07 14.05 1.39
N GLY A 28 0.01 13.44 1.87
CA GLY A 28 1.07 12.90 1.03
C GLY A 28 0.63 11.64 0.29
N ARG A 29 1.31 11.32 -0.81
CA ARG A 29 1.08 10.12 -1.61
C ARG A 29 2.41 9.47 -1.93
N THR A 30 2.41 8.14 -2.06
CA THR A 30 3.57 7.45 -2.63
C THR A 30 3.65 7.73 -4.12
N ARG A 31 4.79 7.39 -4.72
CA ARG A 31 4.86 7.17 -6.17
C ARG A 31 3.87 6.10 -6.62
N VAL A 32 3.57 6.07 -7.92
CA VAL A 32 2.82 4.97 -8.53
C VAL A 32 3.66 3.69 -8.41
N LEU A 33 3.07 2.66 -7.83
CA LEU A 33 3.67 1.34 -7.73
C LEU A 33 3.14 0.48 -8.88
N ASN A 34 4.05 -0.01 -9.72
CA ASN A 34 3.68 -0.90 -10.80
C ASN A 34 3.41 -2.30 -10.25
N LEU A 35 2.24 -2.83 -10.60
CA LEU A 35 1.91 -4.21 -10.32
C LEU A 35 2.42 -5.06 -11.47
N GLU A 36 3.15 -6.12 -11.14
CA GLU A 36 3.61 -7.09 -12.12
C GLU A 36 2.46 -8.01 -12.49
N GLY A 37 2.31 -8.27 -13.78
CA GLY A 37 1.33 -9.21 -14.31
C GLY A 37 0.32 -8.55 -15.25
N ASN A 38 0.29 -9.06 -16.47
CA ASN A 38 -0.41 -8.42 -17.59
C ASN A 38 -1.95 -8.39 -17.48
N ARG A 39 -2.57 -9.07 -16.50
CA ARG A 39 -4.01 -9.03 -16.18
C ARG A 39 -4.19 -9.57 -14.76
N ARG A 40 -4.25 -8.73 -13.74
CA ARG A 40 -4.45 -9.25 -12.37
C ARG A 40 -5.65 -8.60 -11.68
N ILE A 41 -6.68 -9.41 -11.47
CA ILE A 41 -7.78 -9.12 -10.54
C ILE A 41 -7.15 -9.05 -9.15
N ILE A 42 -7.16 -7.89 -8.51
CA ILE A 42 -6.69 -7.72 -7.14
C ILE A 42 -7.80 -8.20 -6.22
N THR A 43 -7.50 -9.16 -5.35
CA THR A 43 -8.47 -9.70 -4.39
C THR A 43 -8.28 -9.13 -3.00
N LYS A 44 -7.03 -8.83 -2.62
CA LYS A 44 -6.70 -8.29 -1.30
C LYS A 44 -5.41 -7.49 -1.35
N VAL A 45 -5.36 -6.41 -0.60
CA VAL A 45 -4.15 -5.62 -0.37
C VAL A 45 -3.90 -5.48 1.12
N VAL A 46 -2.68 -5.77 1.55
CA VAL A 46 -2.27 -5.72 2.96
C VAL A 46 -1.16 -4.69 3.14
N PHE A 47 -1.44 -3.64 3.91
CA PHE A 47 -0.47 -2.60 4.22
C PHE A 47 0.15 -2.80 5.60
N TRP A 48 1.47 -2.62 5.66
CA TRP A 48 2.24 -2.59 6.90
C TRP A 48 2.76 -1.18 7.13
N TYR A 49 2.25 -0.52 8.15
CA TYR A 49 2.60 0.87 8.45
C TYR A 49 2.55 1.20 9.93
N ASP A 50 3.33 2.20 10.32
CA ASP A 50 3.25 2.82 11.64
C ASP A 50 2.58 4.19 11.53
N THR A 51 1.69 4.48 12.48
CA THR A 51 1.14 5.82 12.63
C THR A 51 2.07 6.64 13.52
N GLN A 52 2.67 7.67 12.95
CA GLN A 52 3.41 8.67 13.72
C GLN A 52 2.45 9.79 14.12
N ASN A 53 1.79 9.66 15.28
CA ASN A 53 1.15 10.79 15.95
C ASN A 53 1.12 10.59 17.47
N TRP A 54 1.02 11.70 18.20
CA TRP A 54 0.89 11.68 19.67
C TRP A 54 -0.56 11.48 20.15
N SER A 55 -1.54 11.52 19.24
CA SER A 55 -2.96 11.45 19.57
C SER A 55 -3.50 10.03 19.78
N GLY A 56 -2.70 9.00 19.51
CA GLY A 56 -3.11 7.58 19.55
C GLY A 56 -4.11 7.16 18.47
N ARG A 57 -4.56 8.09 17.61
CA ARG A 57 -5.48 7.80 16.50
C ARG A 57 -4.72 7.08 15.38
N ARG A 58 -5.33 6.07 14.77
CA ARG A 58 -4.75 5.42 13.59
C ARG A 58 -4.84 6.33 12.38
N ALA A 59 -3.80 6.36 11.57
CA ALA A 59 -3.86 7.01 10.28
C ALA A 59 -4.79 6.22 9.34
N ILE A 60 -5.47 6.95 8.46
CA ILE A 60 -6.30 6.37 7.41
C ILE A 60 -5.45 6.27 6.14
N LEU A 61 -5.51 5.12 5.49
CA LEU A 61 -4.87 4.85 4.20
C LEU A 61 -5.95 4.65 3.14
N GLU A 62 -5.78 5.30 2.00
CA GLU A 62 -6.62 5.13 0.82
C GLU A 62 -5.80 4.51 -0.31
N LEU A 63 -6.36 3.51 -0.97
CA LEU A 63 -5.77 2.86 -2.14
C LEU A 63 -6.46 3.35 -3.40
N TRP A 64 -5.68 3.92 -4.32
CA TRP A 64 -6.17 4.46 -5.59
C TRP A 64 -5.58 3.64 -6.75
N GLY A 65 -6.46 3.18 -7.65
CA GLY A 65 -6.05 2.51 -8.90
C GLY A 65 -5.95 3.50 -10.06
N ARG A 66 -5.05 3.22 -11.01
CA ARG A 66 -4.92 3.94 -12.29
C ARG A 66 -4.89 2.93 -13.43
N HIS A 67 -5.63 3.20 -14.51
CA HIS A 67 -5.73 2.38 -15.73
C HIS A 67 -5.01 3.08 -16.89
#